data_AF-A0A1B7UK44-F1
#
_entry.id   AF-A0A1B7UK44-F1
#
_cell.length_a   1.000
_cell.length_b   1.000
_cell.length_c   1.000
_cell.angle_alpha   90.00
_cell.angle_beta   90.00
_cell.angle_gamma   90.00
#
_symmetry.space_group_name_H-M   'P 1'
#
loop_
_entity.id
_entity.type
_entity.pdbx_description
1 polymer ?
#
loop_
_entity_poly.entity_id
_entity_poly.type
_entity_poly.pdbx_seq_one_letter_code
_entity_poly.pdbx_strand_id
1 'polypeptide(L)'
;MSLIQVIEQLGANSALQQLTPAELKSLFTNDEIDNIQLEAVVSGDIENLNALLNTIVYQCVVQVPAEQEDEPVEEDEQESSKQSIHLQ
;
A
#
# COMPACT_ATOMS: atom_id res chain seq x y z
N MET A 1 -8.63 21.05 5.13
CA MET A 1 -8.20 19.72 5.62
C MET A 1 -6.69 19.77 5.62
N SER A 2 -6.03 19.34 6.70
CA SER A 2 -4.57 19.41 6.78
C SER A 2 -3.90 18.26 6.04
N LEU A 3 -2.63 18.43 5.67
CA LEU A 3 -1.83 17.38 5.04
C LEU A 3 -1.74 16.11 5.90
N ILE A 4 -1.68 16.26 7.23
CA ILE A 4 -1.70 15.13 8.17
C ILE A 4 -3.01 14.34 8.06
N GLN A 5 -4.16 15.03 7.96
CA GLN A 5 -5.45 14.35 7.79
C GLN A 5 -5.51 13.56 6.47
N VAL A 6 -4.87 14.04 5.41
CA VAL A 6 -4.77 13.28 4.15
C VAL A 6 -3.93 12.02 4.34
N ILE A 7 -2.77 12.12 5.01
CA ILE A 7 -1.92 10.96 5.32
C ILE A 7 -2.69 9.94 6.18
N GLU A 8 -3.45 10.40 7.17
CA GLU A 8 -4.31 9.54 8.00
C GLU A 8 -5.38 8.83 7.18
N GLN A 9 -6.07 9.52 6.26
CA GLN A 9 -7.07 8.92 5.37
C GLN A 9 -6.47 7.87 4.44
N LEU A 10 -5.29 8.15 3.86
CA LEU A 10 -4.57 7.20 3.01
C LEU A 10 -4.14 5.96 3.78
N GLY A 11 -3.68 6.13 5.03
CA GLY A 11 -3.30 5.01 5.90
C GLY A 11 -4.51 4.18 6.37
N ALA A 12 -5.65 4.82 6.59
CA ALA A 12 -6.86 4.16 7.08
C ALA A 12 -7.71 3.51 5.97
N ASN A 13 -7.51 3.88 4.70
CA ASN A 13 -8.35 3.44 3.59
C ASN A 13 -7.52 2.88 2.42
N SER A 14 -7.46 1.56 2.33
CA SER A 14 -6.76 0.84 1.27
C SER A 14 -7.32 1.13 -0.14
N ALA A 15 -8.59 1.52 -0.26
CA ALA A 15 -9.16 1.89 -1.56
C ALA A 15 -8.53 3.17 -2.13
N LEU A 16 -8.14 4.11 -1.26
CA LEU A 16 -7.46 5.33 -1.70
C LEU A 16 -6.04 5.04 -2.19
N GLN A 17 -5.38 4.01 -1.67
CA GLN A 17 -4.03 3.61 -2.11
C GLN A 17 -4.01 3.01 -3.52
N GLN A 18 -5.17 2.61 -4.05
CA GLN A 18 -5.32 2.09 -5.42
C GLN A 18 -5.57 3.21 -6.45
N LEU A 19 -5.82 4.43 -6.00
CA LEU A 19 -6.10 5.56 -6.88
C LEU A 19 -4.83 6.08 -7.54
N THR A 20 -4.99 6.57 -8.76
CA THR A 20 -3.90 7.26 -9.46
C THR A 20 -3.55 8.58 -8.76
N PRO A 21 -2.32 9.10 -8.93
CA PRO A 21 -1.95 10.41 -8.40
C PRO A 21 -2.89 11.54 -8.86
N ALA A 22 -3.43 11.45 -10.08
CA ALA A 22 -4.37 12.44 -10.61
C ALA A 22 -5.73 12.40 -9.88
N GLU A 23 -6.24 11.21 -9.58
CA GLU A 23 -7.49 11.03 -8.81
C GLU A 23 -7.30 11.50 -7.36
N LEU A 24 -6.16 11.16 -6.74
CA LEU A 24 -5.82 11.67 -5.41
C LEU A 24 -5.73 13.20 -5.39
N LYS A 25 -5.08 13.81 -6.40
CA LYS A 25 -5.04 15.27 -6.59
C LYS A 25 -6.44 15.85 -6.69
N SER A 26 -7.34 15.23 -7.47
CA SER A 26 -8.72 15.70 -7.58
C SER A 26 -9.51 15.60 -6.28
N LEU A 27 -9.17 14.67 -5.37
CA LEU A 27 -9.88 14.45 -4.11
C LEU A 27 -9.37 15.32 -2.96
N PHE A 28 -8.05 15.56 -2.91
CA PHE A 28 -7.40 16.16 -1.75
C PHE A 28 -6.86 17.56 -1.96
N THR A 29 -6.57 17.97 -3.20
CA THR A 29 -6.07 19.32 -3.48
C THR A 29 -7.16 20.36 -3.16
N ASN A 30 -6.81 21.35 -2.35
CA ASN A 30 -7.68 22.44 -1.93
C ASN A 30 -6.83 23.68 -1.59
N ASP A 31 -7.43 24.75 -1.06
CA ASP A 31 -6.68 26.00 -0.75
C ASP A 31 -5.55 25.81 0.29
N GLU A 32 -5.61 24.75 1.11
CA GLU A 32 -4.61 24.42 2.14
C GLU A 32 -3.63 23.32 1.71
N ILE A 33 -3.94 22.54 0.67
CA ILE A 33 -3.12 21.43 0.17
C ILE A 33 -2.86 21.61 -1.30
N ASP A 34 -1.61 21.90 -1.64
CA ASP A 34 -1.18 22.05 -3.04
C ASP A 34 -0.71 20.72 -3.65
N ASN A 35 -0.44 20.77 -4.96
CA ASN A 35 0.01 19.59 -5.72
C ASN A 35 1.38 19.09 -5.26
N ILE A 36 2.27 19.96 -4.78
CA ILE A 36 3.63 19.59 -4.37
C ILE A 36 3.55 18.79 -3.07
N GLN A 37 2.74 19.25 -2.13
CA GLN A 37 2.49 18.57 -0.87
C GLN A 37 1.90 17.18 -1.07
N LEU A 38 0.90 17.06 -1.93
CA LEU A 38 0.29 15.76 -2.20
C LEU A 38 1.24 14.82 -2.96
N GLU A 39 2.09 15.36 -3.85
CA GLU A 39 3.08 14.57 -4.57
C GLU A 39 4.12 13.97 -3.63
N ALA A 40 4.59 14.73 -2.64
CA ALA A 40 5.49 14.22 -1.60
C ALA A 40 4.88 13.07 -0.79
N VAL A 41 3.56 13.13 -0.53
CA VAL A 41 2.83 12.04 0.15
C VAL A 41 2.79 10.78 -0.73
N VAL A 42 2.41 10.94 -2.01
CA VAL A 42 2.21 9.80 -2.93
C VAL A 42 3.53 9.13 -3.31
N SER A 43 4.62 9.90 -3.47
CA SER A 43 5.94 9.35 -3.76
C SER A 43 6.65 8.75 -2.54
N GLY A 44 6.11 8.97 -1.33
CA GLY A 44 6.78 8.61 -0.09
C GLY A 44 8.08 9.38 0.13
N ASP A 45 8.19 10.61 -0.38
CA ASP A 45 9.37 11.45 -0.25
C ASP A 45 9.48 12.00 1.17
N ILE A 46 10.16 11.24 2.03
CA ILE A 46 10.32 11.54 3.45
C ILE A 46 11.07 12.85 3.69
N GLU A 47 12.04 13.21 2.84
CA GLU A 47 12.80 14.46 3.00
C GLU A 47 11.91 15.68 2.77
N ASN A 48 11.13 15.67 1.68
CA ASN A 48 10.17 16.74 1.41
C ASN A 48 9.04 16.75 2.45
N LEU A 49 8.52 15.60 2.87
CA LEU A 49 7.50 15.54 3.92
C LEU A 49 8.01 16.11 5.25
N ASN A 50 9.29 15.88 5.62
CA ASN A 50 9.92 16.50 6.79
C ASN A 50 10.05 18.02 6.68
N ALA A 51 10.23 18.56 5.47
CA ALA A 51 10.30 20.00 5.24
C ALA A 51 8.90 20.64 5.24
N LEU A 52 7.89 19.94 4.72
CA LEU A 52 6.52 20.41 4.59
C LEU A 52 5.72 20.28 5.89
N LEU A 53 5.99 19.23 6.65
CA LEU A 53 5.39 19.03 7.96
C LEU A 53 6.33 19.62 9.01
N ASN A 54 5.82 20.48 9.89
CA ASN A 54 6.59 20.98 11.05
C ASN A 54 6.83 19.88 12.12
N THR A 55 6.95 18.62 11.70
CA THR A 55 7.17 17.43 12.53
C THR A 55 8.11 16.47 11.83
N ILE A 56 8.85 15.69 12.60
CA ILE A 56 9.74 14.67 12.05
C ILE A 56 8.90 13.49 11.53
N VAL A 57 9.14 13.12 10.28
CA VAL A 57 8.55 11.99 9.57
C VAL A 57 9.55 10.85 9.57
N TYR A 58 9.12 9.70 10.09
CA TYR A 58 9.91 8.47 10.12
C TYR A 58 9.34 7.45 9.13
N GLN A 59 10.23 6.78 8.40
CA GLN A 59 9.84 5.65 7.57
C GLN A 59 9.79 4.38 8.42
N CYS A 60 8.64 3.69 8.42
CA CYS A 60 8.53 2.37 9.00
C CYS A 60 8.99 1.34 7.96
N VAL A 61 10.15 0.72 8.18
CA VAL A 61 10.66 -0.36 7.34
C VAL A 61 10.27 -1.69 7.98
N VAL A 62 9.24 -2.33 7.44
CA VAL A 62 8.90 -3.71 7.82
C VAL A 62 9.83 -4.64 7.06
N GLN A 63 10.79 -5.24 7.76
CA GLN A 63 11.55 -6.34 7.20
C GLN A 63 10.61 -7.54 7.09
N VAL A 64 10.11 -7.82 5.89
CA VAL A 64 9.50 -9.11 5.60
C VAL A 64 10.66 -10.11 5.59
N PRO A 65 10.66 -11.14 6.46
CA PRO A 65 11.62 -12.23 6.34
C PRO A 65 11.53 -12.74 4.91
N ALA A 66 12.66 -12.99 4.25
CA ALA A 66 12.64 -13.64 2.95
C ALA A 66 11.95 -15.00 3.13
N GLU A 67 10.66 -15.07 2.83
CA GLU A 67 9.98 -16.32 2.60
C GLU A 67 10.76 -16.98 1.48
N GLN A 68 11.24 -18.18 1.78
CA GLN A 68 11.96 -19.03 0.83
C GLN A 68 11.14 -19.05 -0.46
N GLU A 69 11.82 -18.80 -1.58
CA GLU A 69 11.26 -18.99 -2.91
C GLU A 69 10.75 -20.45 -2.98
N ASP A 70 9.44 -20.65 -2.77
CA ASP A 70 8.77 -21.87 -3.22
C ASP A 70 8.85 -21.82 -4.75
N GLU A 71 9.88 -22.47 -5.30
CA GLU A 71 9.96 -22.79 -6.73
C GLU A 71 8.62 -23.37 -7.17
N PRO A 72 8.08 -22.97 -8.34
CA PRO A 72 6.91 -23.63 -8.88
C PRO A 72 7.32 -25.05 -9.24
N VAL A 73 6.86 -26.04 -8.47
CA VAL A 73 6.92 -27.44 -8.88
C VAL A 73 5.95 -27.59 -10.06
N GLU A 74 6.48 -27.44 -11.28
CA GLU A 74 5.88 -28.07 -12.45
C GLU A 74 6.06 -29.58 -12.30
N GLU A 75 4.97 -30.32 -12.10
CA GLU A 75 4.89 -31.73 -12.48
C GLU A 75 3.42 -32.15 -12.68
N ASP A 76 3.05 -32.12 -13.96
CA ASP A 76 2.27 -33.08 -14.74
C ASP A 76 0.95 -33.69 -14.24
N GLU A 77 0.01 -33.70 -15.18
CA GLU A 77 -1.24 -34.44 -15.20
C GLU A 77 -1.00 -35.96 -14.98
N GLN A 78 -1.71 -36.58 -14.03
CA GLN A 78 -2.16 -37.96 -14.21
C GLN A 78 -3.37 -38.33 -13.34
N GLU A 79 -4.46 -38.68 -14.05
CA GLU A 79 -5.54 -39.59 -13.69
C GLU A 79 -5.39 -40.40 -12.39
N SER A 80 -6.46 -40.46 -11.58
CA SER A 80 -7.24 -41.70 -11.36
C SER A 80 -7.96 -41.69 -10.00
N SER A 81 -9.28 -41.54 -10.07
CA SER A 81 -10.29 -42.30 -9.32
C SER A 81 -9.83 -43.07 -8.07
N LYS A 82 -10.18 -42.61 -6.86
CA LYS A 82 -10.56 -43.53 -5.75
C LYS A 82 -11.69 -42.95 -4.89
N GLN A 83 -12.78 -43.71 -4.88
CA GLN A 83 -14.02 -43.59 -4.11
C GLN A 83 -13.84 -43.76 -2.60
N SER A 84 -14.80 -43.21 -1.83
CA SER A 84 -15.39 -43.66 -0.53
C SER A 84 -14.40 -43.96 0.64
N ILE A 85 -14.69 -43.83 1.94
CA ILE A 85 -15.87 -44.18 2.75
C ILE A 85 -15.73 -43.49 4.15
N HIS A 86 -16.89 -43.32 4.79
CA HIS A 86 -17.31 -43.04 6.19
C HIS A 86 -16.36 -43.25 7.42
N LEU A 87 -16.89 -42.79 8.58
CA LEU A 87 -16.60 -43.06 10.01
C LEU A 87 -15.82 -41.92 10.75
N GLN A 88 -16.25 -41.39 11.91
CA GLN A 88 -17.19 -41.82 12.95
C GLN A 88 -18.06 -40.67 13.48
#